data_AF-A0A564Q3L9-F1
#
_entry.id   AF-A0A564Q3L9-F1
#
_cell.length_a   1.000
_cell.length_b   1.000
_cell.length_c   1.000
_cell.angle_alpha   90.00
_cell.angle_beta   90.00
_cell.angle_gamma   90.00
#
_symmetry.space_group_name_H-M   'P 1'
#
loop_
_entity.id
_entity.type
_entity.pdbx_description
1 polymer ?
#
loop_
_entity_poly.entity_id
_entity_poly.type
_entity_poly.pdbx_seq_one_letter_code
_entity_poly.pdbx_strand_id
1 'polypeptide(L)'
;MNEIKRTSAIVVITSVLLLAALALSTGIASADSAKEELPAADIQEVIEEIDEHVHELINGTMVIHDNTEQIADNETLDEDLRAKAEEVHVASHELLYITEDIQELVDELEDLAKDPAVNKAEMGEAIDKIKEHLGGYTEALDANHDLVHDILSTVPETHKAYAEATQDVMYELESTLEEIEVHIDELQGLLEVGAAEIQEVIEELQGDASQLKRLIRKMNKPAHNVPGDAGAGIHTQFHRVEGFAVAIYDSVKELEELAEEPEKNKEEMRELVVVDLWEQLGGEGELVGGLAQAIGGMSELIEQALTADPEDVNALKCQDILYEIEDAQYDAFDHVKELGAMLQEPIVWEYSCMMPMNPHRLANGNTLINEWFADRVIEVSPDGEIVWEYTEVVGPTDSERLENGNTLIANYGNKRVIEVTPDKEIVWEYSGDGSQELIGFVEVQRLANGNTLIVDQGDYRDPDSRACIIEVTPDKEIVWEYGGPTMEFLFPCAERLANGNTLIADDAGMFEGKDVHVKEVTPDKEIVWEYSEGLTCVYPVLGLADGNTLISAQCDGRIIEVTQDKEIVWMYGAIGTPAGMQRLENGNTLIAIFGENRVIEVGAP
;
A
#
# COMPACT_ATOMS: atom_id res chain seq x y z
N MET A 1 39.96 45.49 33.89
CA MET A 1 39.91 45.58 32.41
C MET A 1 40.64 44.37 31.87
N ASN A 2 39.98 43.21 32.00
CA ASN A 2 40.36 41.90 31.51
C ASN A 2 39.24 40.98 31.97
N GLU A 3 38.21 40.87 31.14
CA GLU A 3 37.30 39.74 30.98
C GLU A 3 36.36 40.11 29.82
N ILE A 4 35.83 39.12 29.11
CA ILE A 4 35.08 39.21 27.83
C ILE A 4 35.99 39.22 26.58
N LYS A 5 36.66 38.09 26.36
CA LYS A 5 36.92 37.54 25.02
C LYS A 5 36.86 36.02 25.08
N ARG A 6 35.64 35.49 25.23
CA ARG A 6 35.26 34.10 24.90
C ARG A 6 33.73 34.00 24.90
N THR A 7 33.12 34.58 23.88
CA THR A 7 31.68 34.40 23.59
C THR A 7 31.46 34.71 22.12
N SER A 8 31.95 33.81 21.27
CA SER A 8 31.66 33.77 19.83
C SER A 8 31.76 32.30 19.41
N ALA A 9 30.79 31.51 19.87
CA ALA A 9 30.55 30.12 19.45
C ALA A 9 29.19 29.55 19.92
N ILE A 10 28.30 30.31 20.58
CA ILE A 10 27.02 29.79 21.13
C ILE A 10 25.83 30.72 20.79
N VAL A 11 25.82 31.36 19.61
CA VAL A 11 24.65 32.16 19.15
C VAL A 11 24.37 31.91 17.66
N VAL A 12 24.64 30.70 17.16
CA VAL A 12 24.29 30.30 15.77
C VAL A 12 23.41 29.03 15.73
N ILE A 13 22.97 28.51 16.88
CA ILE A 13 22.07 27.32 16.94
C ILE A 13 20.62 27.67 17.31
N THR A 14 20.35 28.90 17.76
CA THR A 14 18.99 29.37 18.11
C THR A 14 18.27 30.11 16.98
N SER A 15 18.66 29.88 15.72
CA SER A 15 17.96 30.41 14.53
C SER A 15 17.58 29.33 13.51
N VAL A 16 17.71 28.05 13.87
CA VAL A 16 17.27 26.89 13.07
C VAL A 16 16.05 26.18 13.67
N LEU A 17 15.73 26.41 14.96
CA LEU A 17 14.56 25.82 15.63
C LEU A 17 13.29 26.69 15.63
N LEU A 18 13.27 27.76 14.83
CA LEU A 18 12.06 28.57 14.56
C LEU A 18 11.73 28.66 13.06
N LEU A 19 12.41 27.84 12.25
CA LEU A 19 12.11 27.60 10.84
C LEU A 19 11.69 26.14 10.57
N ALA A 20 11.78 25.23 11.54
CA ALA A 20 11.14 23.91 11.47
C ALA A 20 9.64 23.95 11.83
N ALA A 21 9.18 24.97 12.57
CA ALA A 21 7.75 25.24 12.78
C ALA A 21 7.12 26.13 11.68
N LEU A 22 7.87 26.43 10.62
CA LEU A 22 7.42 27.17 9.43
C LEU A 22 7.82 26.49 8.11
N ALA A 23 8.43 25.31 8.19
CA ALA A 23 8.67 24.41 7.06
C ALA A 23 7.61 23.29 6.97
N LEU A 24 6.68 23.23 7.92
CA LEU A 24 5.42 22.48 7.81
C LEU A 24 4.30 23.29 7.11
N SER A 25 4.62 24.45 6.50
CA SER A 25 3.64 25.31 5.82
C SER A 25 4.00 25.72 4.39
N THR A 26 4.97 25.06 3.77
CA THR A 26 5.14 25.06 2.31
C THR A 26 5.44 23.64 1.89
N GLY A 27 4.38 22.87 1.61
CA GLY A 27 4.44 21.54 1.00
C GLY A 27 5.06 21.62 -0.39
N ILE A 28 6.38 21.73 -0.43
CA ILE A 28 7.22 21.41 -1.57
C ILE A 28 8.37 20.59 -0.98
N ALA A 29 8.04 19.40 -0.49
CA ALA A 29 8.96 18.29 -0.66
C ALA A 29 8.85 17.93 -2.13
N SER A 30 9.97 18.00 -2.86
CA SER A 30 10.02 17.44 -4.20
C SER A 30 9.66 15.97 -4.11
N ALA A 31 8.69 15.56 -4.92
CA ALA A 31 8.47 14.17 -5.28
C ALA A 31 9.80 13.60 -5.77
N ASP A 32 10.44 12.84 -4.89
CA ASP A 32 11.55 11.93 -5.16
C ASP A 32 11.53 10.91 -4.01
N SER A 33 10.39 10.26 -3.81
CA SER A 33 10.38 8.85 -3.41
C SER A 33 10.19 8.09 -4.71
N ALA A 34 11.32 7.72 -5.30
CA ALA A 34 11.34 6.82 -6.44
C ALA A 34 10.55 5.57 -6.05
N LYS A 35 9.64 5.20 -6.94
CA LYS A 35 8.90 3.95 -6.94
C LYS A 35 9.89 2.79 -6.72
N GLU A 36 9.71 2.02 -5.67
CA GLU A 36 10.14 0.61 -5.65
C GLU A 36 8.91 -0.23 -6.05
N GLU A 37 8.42 0.06 -7.26
CA GLU A 37 7.80 -0.98 -8.08
C GLU A 37 8.95 -1.94 -8.40
N LEU A 38 8.75 -3.27 -8.35
CA LEU A 38 9.48 -4.13 -9.28
C LEU A 38 9.27 -3.46 -10.63
N PRO A 39 10.31 -2.90 -11.26
CA PRO A 39 10.07 -1.96 -12.34
C PRO A 39 9.56 -2.76 -13.52
N ALA A 40 8.23 -2.89 -13.65
CA ALA A 40 7.61 -3.78 -14.63
C ALA A 40 8.04 -3.39 -16.05
N ALA A 41 8.29 -2.09 -16.26
CA ALA A 41 8.90 -1.58 -17.47
C ALA A 41 10.34 -2.10 -17.67
N ASP A 42 11.20 -2.08 -16.64
CA ASP A 42 12.58 -2.55 -16.75
C ASP A 42 12.63 -4.09 -16.84
N ILE A 43 11.75 -4.83 -16.14
CA ILE A 43 11.57 -6.28 -16.29
C ILE A 43 11.17 -6.61 -17.73
N GLN A 44 10.21 -5.88 -18.28
CA GLN A 44 9.76 -6.08 -19.66
C GLN A 44 10.86 -5.73 -20.67
N GLU A 45 11.60 -4.64 -20.46
CA GLU A 45 12.75 -4.26 -21.29
C GLU A 45 13.83 -5.36 -21.29
N VAL A 46 14.16 -5.92 -20.13
CA VAL A 46 15.15 -7.01 -20.04
C VAL A 46 14.66 -8.29 -20.73
N ILE A 47 13.36 -8.64 -20.61
CA ILE A 47 12.79 -9.80 -21.31
C ILE A 47 12.81 -9.59 -22.83
N GLU A 48 12.54 -8.38 -23.32
CA GLU A 48 12.61 -8.05 -24.75
C GLU A 48 14.04 -8.22 -25.31
N GLU A 49 15.08 -7.82 -24.55
CA GLU A 49 16.48 -8.03 -24.93
C GLU A 49 16.85 -9.53 -24.94
N ILE A 50 16.35 -10.30 -23.97
CA ILE A 50 16.52 -11.77 -23.95
C ILE A 50 15.86 -12.40 -25.19
N ASP A 51 14.63 -12.00 -25.52
CA ASP A 51 13.92 -12.50 -26.70
C ASP A 51 14.68 -12.21 -28.00
N GLU A 52 15.21 -10.98 -28.16
CA GLU A 52 16.01 -10.61 -29.33
C GLU A 52 17.24 -11.53 -29.47
N HIS A 53 17.98 -11.75 -28.39
CA HIS A 53 19.17 -12.61 -28.41
C HIS A 53 18.85 -14.10 -28.58
N VAL A 54 17.73 -14.60 -28.05
CA VAL A 54 17.29 -15.99 -28.31
C VAL A 54 16.96 -16.18 -29.79
N HIS A 55 16.34 -15.19 -30.43
CA HIS A 55 16.14 -15.20 -31.88
C HIS A 55 17.49 -15.21 -32.65
N GLU A 56 18.51 -14.50 -32.17
CA GLU A 56 19.86 -14.57 -32.74
C GLU A 56 20.47 -15.97 -32.58
N LEU A 57 20.31 -16.63 -31.43
CA LEU A 57 20.75 -18.02 -31.23
C LEU A 57 20.09 -18.99 -32.20
N ILE A 58 18.77 -18.91 -32.38
CA ILE A 58 18.02 -19.75 -33.32
C ILE A 58 18.57 -19.55 -34.73
N ASN A 59 18.70 -18.30 -35.18
CA ASN A 59 19.16 -17.97 -36.51
C ASN A 59 20.61 -18.42 -36.75
N GLY A 60 21.52 -18.21 -35.81
CA GLY A 60 22.91 -18.66 -35.91
C GLY A 60 23.01 -20.20 -35.92
N THR A 61 22.22 -20.89 -35.10
CA THR A 61 22.17 -22.36 -35.10
C THR A 61 21.70 -22.91 -36.44
N MET A 62 20.68 -22.28 -37.06
CA MET A 62 20.24 -22.64 -38.41
C MET A 62 21.35 -22.47 -39.47
N VAL A 63 22.23 -21.48 -39.31
CA VAL A 63 23.38 -21.30 -40.21
C VAL A 63 24.40 -22.44 -40.04
N ILE A 64 24.66 -22.88 -38.81
CA ILE A 64 25.48 -24.08 -38.55
C ILE A 64 24.85 -25.30 -39.23
N HIS A 65 23.55 -25.52 -39.02
CA HIS A 65 22.77 -26.61 -39.62
C HIS A 65 22.92 -26.65 -41.15
N ASP A 66 22.59 -25.55 -41.82
CA ASP A 66 22.55 -25.47 -43.29
C ASP A 66 23.95 -25.60 -43.91
N ASN A 67 24.96 -24.92 -43.33
CA ASN A 67 26.32 -24.94 -43.86
C ASN A 67 26.97 -26.32 -43.73
N THR A 68 26.74 -27.00 -42.61
CA THR A 68 27.28 -28.34 -42.36
C THR A 68 26.59 -29.39 -43.22
N GLU A 69 25.29 -29.25 -43.49
CA GLU A 69 24.55 -30.08 -44.46
C GLU A 69 25.19 -29.99 -45.87
N GLN A 70 25.53 -28.78 -46.35
CA GLN A 70 26.17 -28.60 -47.65
C GLN A 70 27.50 -29.36 -47.78
N ILE A 71 28.21 -29.57 -46.67
CA ILE A 71 29.47 -30.32 -46.64
C ILE A 71 29.20 -31.82 -46.48
N ALA A 72 28.29 -32.22 -45.59
CA ALA A 72 27.96 -33.61 -45.29
C ALA A 72 27.34 -34.35 -46.50
N ASP A 73 26.44 -33.69 -47.24
CA ASP A 73 25.69 -34.29 -48.35
C ASP A 73 26.45 -34.33 -49.67
N ASN A 74 27.60 -33.66 -49.77
CA ASN A 74 28.33 -33.59 -51.02
C ASN A 74 29.15 -34.87 -51.28
N GLU A 75 28.58 -35.79 -52.06
CA GLU A 75 29.22 -37.06 -52.45
C GLU A 75 30.58 -36.94 -53.17
N THR A 76 30.97 -35.73 -53.61
CA THR A 76 32.27 -35.49 -54.24
C THR A 76 33.40 -35.21 -53.24
N LEU A 77 33.08 -35.01 -51.96
CA LEU A 77 34.02 -34.77 -50.87
C LEU A 77 34.53 -36.08 -50.24
N ASP A 78 35.62 -35.97 -49.48
CA ASP A 78 36.22 -37.09 -48.75
C ASP A 78 35.27 -37.63 -47.67
N GLU A 79 35.25 -38.95 -47.49
CA GLU A 79 34.31 -39.62 -46.59
C GLU A 79 34.53 -39.23 -45.12
N ASP A 80 35.78 -39.01 -44.69
CA ASP A 80 36.11 -38.58 -43.33
C ASP A 80 35.64 -37.15 -43.06
N LEU A 81 35.85 -36.23 -44.02
CA LEU A 81 35.36 -34.85 -43.95
C LEU A 81 33.83 -34.79 -43.86
N ARG A 82 33.13 -35.57 -44.70
CA ARG A 82 31.68 -35.64 -44.68
C ARG A 82 31.14 -36.19 -43.36
N ALA A 83 31.80 -37.21 -42.79
CA ALA A 83 31.40 -37.78 -41.51
C ALA A 83 31.53 -36.77 -40.36
N LYS A 84 32.60 -35.95 -40.34
CA LYS A 84 32.76 -34.87 -39.36
C LYS A 84 31.70 -33.78 -39.53
N ALA A 85 31.42 -33.37 -40.78
CA ALA A 85 30.38 -32.38 -41.06
C ALA A 85 28.98 -32.90 -40.67
N GLU A 86 28.71 -34.19 -40.89
CA GLU A 86 27.47 -34.83 -40.45
C GLU A 86 27.34 -34.83 -38.93
N GLU A 87 28.43 -35.03 -38.20
CA GLU A 87 28.42 -34.97 -36.73
C GLU A 87 28.02 -33.58 -36.20
N VAL A 88 28.62 -32.51 -36.76
CA VAL A 88 28.25 -31.13 -36.42
C VAL A 88 26.82 -30.80 -36.89
N HIS A 89 26.40 -31.28 -38.06
CA HIS A 89 25.03 -31.14 -38.56
C HIS A 89 24.03 -31.78 -37.59
N VAL A 90 24.28 -33.03 -37.15
CA VAL A 90 23.43 -33.71 -36.17
C VAL A 90 23.39 -32.95 -34.85
N ALA A 91 24.53 -32.44 -34.36
CA ALA A 91 24.58 -31.64 -33.14
C ALA A 91 23.79 -30.33 -33.28
N SER A 92 23.72 -29.71 -34.47
CA SER A 92 22.91 -28.51 -34.68
C SER A 92 21.40 -28.74 -34.47
N HIS A 93 20.89 -29.97 -34.65
CA HIS A 93 19.50 -30.29 -34.30
C HIS A 93 19.29 -30.25 -32.78
N GLU A 94 20.26 -30.75 -32.00
CA GLU A 94 20.21 -30.67 -30.54
C GLU A 94 20.25 -29.22 -30.05
N LEU A 95 21.14 -28.41 -30.63
CA LEU A 95 21.18 -26.96 -30.37
C LEU A 95 19.85 -26.27 -30.70
N LEU A 96 19.21 -26.62 -31.83
CA LEU A 96 17.91 -26.06 -32.21
C LEU A 96 16.81 -26.43 -31.21
N TYR A 97 16.75 -27.68 -30.75
CA TYR A 97 15.79 -28.08 -29.72
C TYR A 97 15.98 -27.30 -28.42
N ILE A 98 17.23 -27.08 -28.00
CA ILE A 98 17.52 -26.29 -26.81
C ILE A 98 17.05 -24.84 -26.98
N THR A 99 17.26 -24.23 -28.15
CA THR A 99 16.78 -22.87 -28.41
C THR A 99 15.25 -22.76 -28.48
N GLU A 100 14.56 -23.80 -28.96
CA GLU A 100 13.09 -23.86 -28.94
C GLU A 100 12.56 -23.94 -27.50
N ASP A 101 13.19 -24.77 -26.64
CA ASP A 101 12.84 -24.86 -25.22
C ASP A 101 13.07 -23.53 -24.49
N ILE A 102 14.17 -22.82 -24.79
CA ILE A 102 14.44 -21.48 -24.24
C ILE A 102 13.38 -20.48 -24.70
N GLN A 103 13.02 -20.46 -26.00
CA GLN A 103 12.01 -19.54 -26.51
C GLN A 103 10.64 -19.76 -25.85
N GLU A 104 10.22 -21.01 -25.61
CA GLU A 104 8.96 -21.29 -24.90
C GLU A 104 8.96 -20.72 -23.48
N LEU A 105 10.11 -20.76 -22.79
CA LEU A 105 10.28 -20.18 -21.46
C LEU A 105 10.33 -18.64 -21.48
N VAL A 106 10.87 -18.03 -22.54
CA VAL A 106 10.87 -16.57 -22.72
C VAL A 106 9.44 -16.07 -22.98
N ASP A 107 8.68 -16.76 -23.84
CA ASP A 107 7.26 -16.47 -24.07
C ASP A 107 6.45 -16.60 -22.76
N GLU A 108 6.77 -17.60 -21.91
CA GLU A 108 6.19 -17.73 -20.56
C GLU A 108 6.56 -16.55 -19.67
N LEU A 109 7.83 -16.11 -19.67
CA LEU A 109 8.28 -14.93 -18.92
C LEU A 109 7.56 -13.65 -19.35
N GLU A 110 7.34 -13.43 -20.65
CA GLU A 110 6.57 -12.27 -21.15
C GLU A 110 5.14 -12.25 -20.61
N ASP A 111 4.50 -13.42 -20.53
CA ASP A 111 3.14 -13.55 -20.00
C ASP A 111 3.10 -13.30 -18.49
N LEU A 112 4.06 -13.86 -17.74
CA LEU A 112 4.18 -13.70 -16.29
C LEU A 112 4.53 -12.24 -15.91
N ALA A 113 5.37 -11.57 -16.69
CA ALA A 113 5.81 -10.19 -16.47
C ALA A 113 4.71 -9.13 -16.61
N LYS A 114 3.49 -9.52 -17.05
CA LYS A 114 2.31 -8.64 -16.98
C LYS A 114 1.90 -8.30 -15.55
N ASP A 115 2.23 -9.19 -14.61
CA ASP A 115 2.07 -8.98 -13.18
C ASP A 115 3.23 -9.64 -12.41
N PRO A 116 4.42 -9.00 -12.42
CA PRO A 116 5.64 -9.60 -11.89
C PRO A 116 5.59 -9.73 -10.36
N ALA A 117 4.76 -8.94 -9.68
CA ALA A 117 4.58 -9.00 -8.24
C ALA A 117 3.79 -10.24 -7.79
N VAL A 118 2.87 -10.73 -8.63
CA VAL A 118 2.10 -11.96 -8.38
C VAL A 118 2.86 -13.20 -8.86
N ASN A 119 3.55 -13.10 -10.00
CA ASN A 119 4.14 -14.26 -10.69
C ASN A 119 5.63 -14.48 -10.39
N LYS A 120 6.19 -13.80 -9.39
CA LYS A 120 7.63 -13.79 -9.12
C LYS A 120 8.23 -15.19 -8.94
N ALA A 121 7.52 -16.10 -8.27
CA ALA A 121 7.98 -17.47 -8.04
C ALA A 121 8.07 -18.25 -9.36
N GLU A 122 7.01 -18.19 -10.18
CA GLU A 122 6.96 -18.80 -11.50
C GLU A 122 8.01 -18.21 -12.45
N MET A 123 8.23 -16.89 -12.39
CA MET A 123 9.31 -16.23 -13.15
C MET A 123 10.68 -16.73 -12.70
N GLY A 124 10.91 -16.91 -11.40
CA GLY A 124 12.12 -17.52 -10.86
C GLY A 124 12.34 -18.95 -11.37
N GLU A 125 11.29 -19.78 -11.41
CA GLU A 125 11.37 -21.14 -11.97
C GLU A 125 11.68 -21.15 -13.48
N ALA A 126 11.11 -20.22 -14.24
CA ALA A 126 11.39 -20.08 -15.67
C ALA A 126 12.84 -19.65 -15.90
N ILE A 127 13.34 -18.67 -15.13
CA ILE A 127 14.74 -18.23 -15.14
C ILE A 127 15.71 -19.39 -14.87
N ASP A 128 15.46 -20.19 -13.84
CA ASP A 128 16.31 -21.33 -13.49
C ASP A 128 16.38 -22.37 -14.62
N LYS A 129 15.25 -22.63 -15.29
CA LYS A 129 15.21 -23.54 -16.45
C LYS A 129 15.96 -22.96 -17.64
N ILE A 130 15.81 -21.66 -17.93
CA ILE A 130 16.56 -21.00 -19.01
C ILE A 130 18.07 -21.14 -18.75
N LYS A 131 18.53 -20.92 -17.52
CA LYS A 131 19.94 -21.14 -17.14
C LYS A 131 20.41 -22.58 -17.38
N GLU A 132 19.58 -23.58 -17.05
CA GLU A 132 19.90 -24.99 -17.34
C GLU A 132 20.05 -25.23 -18.85
N HIS A 133 19.11 -24.72 -19.65
CA HIS A 133 19.15 -24.85 -21.10
C HIS A 133 20.34 -24.12 -21.75
N LEU A 134 20.66 -22.89 -21.30
CA LEU A 134 21.83 -22.15 -21.76
C LEU A 134 23.13 -22.92 -21.48
N GLY A 135 23.26 -23.50 -20.27
CA GLY A 135 24.38 -24.37 -19.94
C GLY A 135 24.48 -25.59 -20.87
N GLY A 136 23.35 -26.23 -21.17
CA GLY A 136 23.29 -27.33 -22.14
C GLY A 136 23.67 -26.92 -23.55
N TYR A 137 23.23 -25.75 -24.00
CA TYR A 137 23.59 -25.20 -25.31
C TYR A 137 25.10 -24.95 -25.40
N THR A 138 25.68 -24.30 -24.40
CA THR A 138 27.12 -24.02 -24.32
C THR A 138 27.95 -25.30 -24.38
N GLU A 139 27.58 -26.33 -23.60
CA GLU A 139 28.28 -27.62 -23.62
C GLU A 139 28.21 -28.31 -24.99
N ALA A 140 27.04 -28.26 -25.64
CA ALA A 140 26.84 -28.83 -26.97
C ALA A 140 27.60 -28.05 -28.04
N LEU A 141 27.64 -26.72 -27.98
CA LEU A 141 28.39 -25.88 -28.92
C LEU A 141 29.90 -26.13 -28.79
N ASP A 142 30.41 -26.15 -27.55
CA ASP A 142 31.82 -26.38 -27.23
C ASP A 142 32.33 -27.73 -27.72
N ALA A 143 31.51 -28.78 -27.62
CA ALA A 143 31.85 -30.12 -28.09
C ALA A 143 32.16 -30.17 -29.60
N ASN A 144 31.68 -29.19 -30.38
CA ASN A 144 31.82 -29.15 -31.83
C ASN A 144 33.02 -28.31 -32.32
N HIS A 145 33.71 -27.54 -31.46
CA HIS A 145 34.80 -26.65 -31.87
C HIS A 145 35.95 -27.37 -32.59
N ASP A 146 36.43 -28.46 -32.02
CA ASP A 146 37.52 -29.25 -32.60
C ASP A 146 37.13 -29.82 -33.97
N LEU A 147 35.87 -30.24 -34.13
CA LEU A 147 35.34 -30.77 -35.39
C LEU A 147 35.24 -29.68 -36.45
N VAL A 148 34.72 -28.50 -36.11
CA VAL A 148 34.59 -27.37 -37.03
C VAL A 148 35.97 -26.85 -37.45
N HIS A 149 36.93 -26.79 -36.52
CA HIS A 149 38.31 -26.46 -36.83
C HIS A 149 38.95 -27.46 -37.81
N ASP A 150 38.74 -28.75 -37.57
CA ASP A 150 39.20 -29.83 -38.44
C ASP A 150 38.59 -29.73 -39.85
N ILE A 151 37.27 -29.49 -39.94
CA ILE A 151 36.55 -29.29 -41.20
C ILE A 151 37.15 -28.12 -41.97
N LEU A 152 37.30 -26.96 -41.33
CA LEU A 152 37.86 -25.76 -41.96
C LEU A 152 39.28 -25.97 -42.48
N SER A 153 40.10 -26.73 -41.76
CA SER A 153 41.50 -26.98 -42.14
C SER A 153 41.64 -27.96 -43.32
N THR A 154 40.61 -28.75 -43.62
CA THR A 154 40.65 -29.85 -44.60
C THR A 154 39.73 -29.68 -45.80
N VAL A 155 38.72 -28.82 -45.69
CA VAL A 155 37.74 -28.56 -46.75
C VAL A 155 38.38 -27.97 -48.02
N PRO A 156 37.97 -28.39 -49.24
CA PRO A 156 38.47 -27.77 -50.47
C PRO A 156 37.90 -26.36 -50.65
N GLU A 157 38.59 -25.56 -51.47
CA GLU A 157 38.23 -24.16 -51.76
C GLU A 157 36.76 -23.97 -52.19
N THR A 158 36.14 -24.97 -52.82
CA THR A 158 34.74 -24.91 -53.26
C THR A 158 33.71 -24.89 -52.12
N HIS A 159 34.07 -25.34 -50.92
CA HIS A 159 33.18 -25.37 -49.74
C HIS A 159 33.76 -24.61 -48.55
N LYS A 160 34.90 -23.94 -48.74
CA LYS A 160 35.59 -23.20 -47.69
C LYS A 160 34.72 -22.10 -47.07
N ALA A 161 33.90 -21.43 -47.89
CA ALA A 161 32.97 -20.41 -47.42
C ALA A 161 31.94 -20.95 -46.42
N TYR A 162 31.49 -22.21 -46.56
CA TYR A 162 30.58 -22.83 -45.59
C TYR A 162 31.27 -23.09 -44.26
N ALA A 163 32.48 -23.64 -44.29
CA ALA A 163 33.25 -23.92 -43.07
C ALA A 163 33.71 -22.64 -42.35
N GLU A 164 34.10 -21.59 -43.09
CA GLU A 164 34.42 -20.27 -42.52
C GLU A 164 33.17 -19.66 -41.86
N ALA A 165 32.02 -19.68 -42.54
CA ALA A 165 30.77 -19.16 -41.98
C ALA A 165 30.28 -19.94 -40.74
N THR A 166 30.43 -21.28 -40.73
CA THR A 166 30.13 -22.08 -39.53
C THR A 166 31.01 -21.69 -38.35
N GLN A 167 32.32 -21.53 -38.56
CA GLN A 167 33.23 -21.14 -37.48
C GLN A 167 32.93 -19.73 -36.97
N ASP A 168 32.72 -18.77 -37.88
CA ASP A 168 32.43 -17.37 -37.51
C ASP A 168 31.15 -17.31 -36.67
N VAL A 169 30.08 -18.00 -37.10
CA VAL A 169 28.81 -18.04 -36.36
C VAL A 169 28.93 -18.74 -35.02
N MET A 170 29.77 -19.77 -34.87
CA MET A 170 29.99 -20.37 -33.54
C MET A 170 30.54 -19.35 -32.54
N TYR A 171 31.47 -18.48 -32.96
CA TYR A 171 31.98 -17.42 -32.08
C TYR A 171 30.96 -16.31 -31.82
N GLU A 172 30.09 -16.01 -32.78
CA GLU A 172 28.98 -15.07 -32.58
C GLU A 172 27.98 -15.64 -31.55
N LEU A 173 27.62 -16.92 -31.68
CA LEU A 173 26.71 -17.62 -30.75
C LEU A 173 27.27 -17.66 -29.32
N GLU A 174 28.58 -17.88 -29.13
CA GLU A 174 29.22 -17.78 -27.81
C GLU A 174 29.01 -16.40 -27.18
N SER A 175 29.18 -15.33 -27.97
CA SER A 175 28.95 -13.96 -27.50
C SER A 175 27.49 -13.73 -27.13
N THR A 176 26.56 -14.20 -27.96
CA THR A 176 25.11 -14.10 -27.70
C THR A 176 24.72 -14.87 -26.43
N LEU A 177 25.29 -16.04 -26.18
CA LEU A 177 25.06 -16.79 -24.93
C LEU A 177 25.50 -15.98 -23.70
N GLU A 178 26.69 -15.37 -23.74
CA GLU A 178 27.17 -14.51 -22.65
C GLU A 178 26.23 -13.30 -22.42
N GLU A 179 25.69 -12.71 -23.49
CA GLU A 179 24.73 -11.60 -23.40
C GLU A 179 23.41 -12.04 -22.75
N ILE A 180 22.85 -13.19 -23.16
CA ILE A 180 21.63 -13.73 -22.55
C ILE A 180 21.86 -14.06 -21.07
N GLU A 181 23.00 -14.67 -20.70
CA GLU A 181 23.31 -14.96 -19.30
C GLU A 181 23.35 -13.68 -18.44
N VAL A 182 23.89 -12.58 -18.97
CA VAL A 182 23.91 -11.28 -18.29
C VAL A 182 22.50 -10.76 -18.05
N HIS A 183 21.63 -10.79 -19.07
CA HIS A 183 20.25 -10.32 -18.94
C HIS A 183 19.41 -11.22 -18.02
N ILE A 184 19.65 -12.52 -18.03
CA ILE A 184 19.01 -13.47 -17.13
C ILE A 184 19.43 -13.23 -15.66
N ASP A 185 20.70 -12.92 -15.41
CA ASP A 185 21.18 -12.51 -14.08
C ASP A 185 20.61 -11.15 -13.63
N GLU A 186 20.47 -10.20 -14.56
CA GLU A 186 19.82 -8.91 -14.31
C GLU A 186 18.34 -9.09 -13.93
N LEU A 187 17.60 -9.90 -14.70
CA LEU A 187 16.20 -10.23 -14.44
C LEU A 187 16.03 -10.90 -13.08
N GLN A 188 16.91 -11.85 -12.73
CA GLN A 188 16.90 -12.46 -11.40
C GLN A 188 17.17 -11.44 -10.29
N GLY A 189 18.12 -10.53 -10.51
CA GLY A 189 18.43 -9.46 -9.57
C GLY A 189 17.22 -8.56 -9.31
N LEU A 190 16.51 -8.15 -10.37
CA LEU A 190 15.29 -7.36 -10.25
C LEU A 190 14.24 -8.07 -9.38
N LEU A 191 14.05 -9.39 -9.54
CA LEU A 191 13.12 -10.16 -8.71
C LEU A 191 13.58 -10.27 -7.25
N GLU A 192 14.87 -10.43 -6.99
CA GLU A 192 15.41 -10.61 -5.63
C GLU A 192 15.39 -9.32 -4.78
N VAL A 193 15.50 -8.14 -5.41
CA VAL A 193 15.57 -6.84 -4.73
C VAL A 193 14.39 -6.62 -3.75
N GLY A 194 13.15 -6.91 -4.17
CA GLY A 194 11.99 -6.73 -3.28
C GLY A 194 11.93 -7.70 -2.09
N ALA A 195 12.55 -8.89 -2.18
CA ALA A 195 12.62 -9.81 -1.03
C ALA A 195 13.73 -9.41 -0.04
N ALA A 196 14.84 -8.87 -0.56
CA ALA A 196 15.95 -8.38 0.27
C ALA A 196 15.52 -7.16 1.10
N GLU A 197 14.75 -6.24 0.53
CA GLU A 197 14.22 -5.07 1.23
C GLU A 197 13.23 -5.48 2.33
N ILE A 198 12.29 -6.39 2.05
CA ILE A 198 11.35 -6.91 3.07
C ILE A 198 12.14 -7.52 4.23
N GLN A 199 13.17 -8.31 3.93
CA GLN A 199 14.01 -8.93 4.94
C GLN A 199 14.78 -7.89 5.77
N GLU A 200 15.30 -6.83 5.14
CA GLU A 200 16.00 -5.74 5.83
C GLU A 200 15.06 -5.04 6.84
N VAL A 201 13.85 -4.67 6.42
CA VAL A 201 12.88 -4.01 7.31
C VAL A 201 12.43 -4.93 8.46
N ILE A 202 12.28 -6.24 8.20
CA ILE A 202 11.99 -7.22 9.26
C ILE A 202 13.13 -7.31 10.27
N GLU A 203 14.40 -7.26 9.83
CA GLU A 203 15.56 -7.26 10.73
C GLU A 203 15.59 -6.01 11.62
N GLU A 204 15.26 -4.84 11.06
CA GLU A 204 15.16 -3.59 11.83
C GLU A 204 14.02 -3.65 12.86
N LEU A 205 12.83 -4.09 12.44
CA LEU A 205 11.68 -4.30 13.31
C LEU A 205 11.98 -5.28 14.46
N GLN A 206 12.74 -6.35 14.19
CA GLN A 206 13.21 -7.27 15.23
C GLN A 206 14.21 -6.60 16.20
N GLY A 207 15.03 -5.68 15.70
CA GLY A 207 15.85 -4.80 16.52
C GLY A 207 15.02 -4.02 17.54
N ASP A 208 13.93 -3.40 17.08
CA ASP A 208 13.04 -2.59 17.91
C ASP A 208 12.25 -3.42 18.91
N ALA A 209 11.66 -4.54 18.48
CA ALA A 209 10.97 -5.47 19.36
C ALA A 209 11.89 -6.01 20.47
N SER A 210 13.15 -6.31 20.12
CA SER A 210 14.19 -6.68 21.08
C SER A 210 14.55 -5.55 22.05
N GLN A 211 14.60 -4.32 21.56
CA GLN A 211 14.81 -3.12 22.36
C GLN A 211 13.67 -2.89 23.35
N LEU A 212 12.41 -2.94 22.91
CA LEU A 212 11.22 -2.86 23.77
C LEU A 212 11.31 -3.87 24.92
N LYS A 213 11.57 -5.15 24.61
CA LYS A 213 11.72 -6.21 25.62
C LYS A 213 12.85 -5.92 26.62
N ARG A 214 13.95 -5.30 26.19
CA ARG A 214 15.05 -4.90 27.07
C ARG A 214 14.63 -3.76 28.00
N LEU A 215 13.92 -2.76 27.48
CA LEU A 215 13.46 -1.59 28.24
C LEU A 215 12.42 -1.96 29.29
N ILE A 216 11.47 -2.83 28.96
CA ILE A 216 10.48 -3.37 29.90
C ILE A 216 11.15 -4.06 31.08
N ARG A 217 12.20 -4.88 30.83
CA ARG A 217 12.99 -5.49 31.91
C ARG A 217 13.70 -4.45 32.79
N LYS A 218 14.19 -3.35 32.22
CA LYS A 218 14.80 -2.25 33.00
C LYS A 218 13.76 -1.54 33.87
N MET A 219 12.56 -1.31 33.35
CA MET A 219 11.48 -0.59 34.04
C MET A 219 10.82 -1.38 35.16
N ASN A 220 10.84 -2.72 35.08
CA ASN A 220 10.18 -3.60 36.05
C ASN A 220 10.45 -3.19 37.52
N LYS A 221 11.72 -3.07 37.91
CA LYS A 221 12.04 -2.72 39.31
C LYS A 221 11.60 -1.30 39.69
N PRO A 222 11.92 -0.22 38.95
CA PRO A 222 11.38 1.12 39.21
C PRO A 222 9.86 1.14 39.38
N ALA A 223 9.10 0.55 38.44
CA ALA A 223 7.64 0.56 38.45
C ALA A 223 7.04 -0.08 39.71
N HIS A 224 7.67 -1.14 40.22
CA HIS A 224 7.23 -1.81 41.45
C HIS A 224 7.52 -1.04 42.75
N ASN A 225 8.40 -0.03 42.69
CA ASN A 225 8.89 0.67 43.88
C ASN A 225 8.42 2.14 43.97
N VAL A 226 7.56 2.59 43.05
CA VAL A 226 6.89 3.89 43.19
C VAL A 226 5.85 3.78 44.33
N PRO A 227 5.86 4.67 45.33
CA PRO A 227 4.94 4.61 46.46
C PRO A 227 3.56 5.20 46.14
N GLY A 228 2.59 4.91 47.00
CA GLY A 228 1.26 5.51 46.98
C GLY A 228 0.33 4.94 45.91
N ASP A 229 -0.85 5.56 45.77
CA ASP A 229 -1.91 5.09 44.88
C ASP A 229 -1.48 5.18 43.40
N ALA A 230 -0.78 6.27 43.03
CA ALA A 230 -0.19 6.41 41.70
C ALA A 230 0.83 5.29 41.40
N GLY A 231 1.65 4.91 42.38
CA GLY A 231 2.59 3.79 42.24
C GLY A 231 1.91 2.43 42.03
N ALA A 232 0.78 2.18 42.70
CA ALA A 232 -0.02 0.98 42.45
C ALA A 232 -0.65 0.98 41.03
N GLY A 233 -1.04 2.16 40.54
CA GLY A 233 -1.46 2.36 39.16
C GLY A 233 -0.33 2.04 38.18
N ILE A 234 0.86 2.62 38.38
CA ILE A 234 2.05 2.40 37.53
C ILE A 234 2.41 0.93 37.48
N HIS A 235 2.38 0.22 38.61
CA HIS A 235 2.61 -1.23 38.64
C HIS A 235 1.63 -1.99 37.74
N THR A 236 0.34 -1.64 37.81
CA THR A 236 -0.71 -2.32 37.03
C THR A 236 -0.55 -2.03 35.53
N GLN A 237 -0.35 -0.75 35.16
CA GLN A 237 -0.13 -0.37 33.76
C GLN A 237 1.19 -0.94 33.22
N PHE A 238 2.22 -1.08 34.05
CA PHE A 238 3.48 -1.72 33.64
C PHE A 238 3.26 -3.14 33.12
N HIS A 239 2.43 -3.94 33.77
CA HIS A 239 2.14 -5.28 33.27
C HIS A 239 1.29 -5.27 31.98
N ARG A 240 0.52 -4.20 31.72
CA ARG A 240 -0.17 -4.02 30.43
C ARG A 240 0.84 -3.72 29.31
N VAL A 241 1.73 -2.76 29.52
CA VAL A 241 2.83 -2.45 28.59
C VAL A 241 3.73 -3.68 28.36
N GLU A 242 4.05 -4.42 29.42
CA GLU A 242 4.82 -5.68 29.34
C GLU A 242 4.10 -6.74 28.50
N GLY A 243 2.78 -6.87 28.63
CA GLY A 243 1.99 -7.80 27.84
C GLY A 243 2.07 -7.52 26.34
N PHE A 244 1.87 -6.25 25.94
CA PHE A 244 1.98 -5.86 24.54
C PHE A 244 3.39 -6.03 23.98
N ALA A 245 4.42 -5.61 24.72
CA ALA A 245 5.81 -5.78 24.27
C ALA A 245 6.21 -7.26 24.09
N VAL A 246 5.59 -8.18 24.83
CA VAL A 246 5.77 -9.63 24.62
C VAL A 246 5.02 -10.10 23.38
N ALA A 247 3.76 -9.68 23.19
CA ALA A 247 2.97 -10.02 22.01
C ALA A 247 3.67 -9.55 20.71
N ILE A 248 4.12 -8.29 20.67
CA ILE A 248 4.84 -7.72 19.52
C ILE A 248 6.10 -8.54 19.23
N TYR A 249 6.89 -8.86 20.26
CA TYR A 249 8.10 -9.67 20.06
C TYR A 249 7.78 -11.07 19.50
N ASP A 250 6.70 -11.69 19.95
CA ASP A 250 6.30 -13.01 19.48
C ASP A 250 5.76 -12.94 18.03
N SER A 251 4.96 -11.93 17.69
CA SER A 251 4.48 -11.66 16.32
C SER A 251 5.63 -11.33 15.36
N VAL A 252 6.59 -10.49 15.74
CA VAL A 252 7.77 -10.21 14.90
C VAL A 252 8.62 -11.47 14.67
N LYS A 253 8.69 -12.36 15.66
CA LYS A 253 9.37 -13.64 15.50
C LYS A 253 8.63 -14.59 14.54
N GLU A 254 7.30 -14.58 14.57
CA GLU A 254 6.48 -15.32 13.61
C GLU A 254 6.66 -14.75 12.18
N LEU A 255 6.71 -13.43 12.05
CA LEU A 255 6.98 -12.76 10.78
C LEU A 255 8.35 -13.15 10.20
N GLU A 256 9.39 -13.22 11.04
CA GLU A 256 10.73 -13.68 10.66
C GLU A 256 10.72 -15.13 10.15
N GLU A 257 9.92 -16.02 10.76
CA GLU A 257 9.76 -17.40 10.30
C GLU A 257 9.01 -17.49 8.96
N LEU A 258 7.98 -16.65 8.75
CA LEU A 258 7.24 -16.58 7.49
C LEU A 258 8.08 -16.03 6.34
N ALA A 259 8.95 -15.06 6.64
CA ALA A 259 9.86 -14.43 5.69
C ALA A 259 10.97 -15.36 5.17
N GLU A 260 11.11 -16.59 5.70
CA GLU A 260 11.98 -17.61 5.10
C GLU A 260 11.47 -18.07 3.72
N GLU A 261 10.15 -18.00 3.48
CA GLU A 261 9.49 -18.32 2.21
C GLU A 261 8.44 -17.23 1.86
N PRO A 262 8.85 -15.97 1.60
CA PRO A 262 7.96 -14.82 1.59
C PRO A 262 6.89 -14.89 0.50
N GLU A 263 7.22 -15.45 -0.66
CA GLU A 263 6.27 -15.59 -1.79
C GLU A 263 5.11 -16.53 -1.44
N LYS A 264 5.38 -17.61 -0.70
CA LYS A 264 4.35 -18.57 -0.29
C LYS A 264 3.53 -18.06 0.89
N ASN A 265 4.14 -17.25 1.75
CA ASN A 265 3.56 -16.80 3.01
C ASN A 265 3.07 -15.35 2.94
N LYS A 266 3.05 -14.71 1.76
CA LYS A 266 2.73 -13.29 1.58
C LYS A 266 1.43 -12.88 2.27
N GLU A 267 0.36 -13.66 2.12
CA GLU A 267 -0.93 -13.33 2.74
C GLU A 267 -0.90 -13.46 4.27
N GLU A 268 -0.20 -14.47 4.80
CA GLU A 268 -0.03 -14.65 6.26
C GLU A 268 0.85 -13.53 6.85
N MET A 269 1.93 -13.15 6.15
CA MET A 269 2.78 -12.01 6.53
C MET A 269 1.98 -10.70 6.52
N ARG A 270 1.18 -10.50 5.47
CA ARG A 270 0.31 -9.34 5.29
C ARG A 270 -0.71 -9.24 6.42
N GLU A 271 -1.41 -10.32 6.75
CA GLU A 271 -2.37 -10.36 7.86
C GLU A 271 -1.69 -10.01 9.20
N LEU A 272 -0.55 -10.63 9.49
CA LEU A 272 0.22 -10.40 10.71
C LEU A 272 0.71 -8.94 10.83
N VAL A 273 1.10 -8.31 9.71
CA VAL A 273 1.57 -6.92 9.67
C VAL A 273 0.41 -5.93 9.78
N VAL A 274 -0.62 -6.09 8.94
CA VAL A 274 -1.70 -5.13 8.74
C VAL A 274 -2.77 -5.20 9.84
N VAL A 275 -2.94 -6.37 10.44
CA VAL A 275 -3.94 -6.59 11.50
C VAL A 275 -3.25 -6.61 12.86
N ASP A 276 -2.41 -7.60 13.09
CA ASP A 276 -1.91 -7.87 14.44
C ASP A 276 -0.87 -6.85 14.90
N LEU A 277 0.23 -6.67 14.16
CA LEU A 277 1.32 -5.78 14.56
C LEU A 277 0.87 -4.32 14.59
N TRP A 278 0.08 -3.91 13.59
CA TRP A 278 -0.53 -2.58 13.56
C TRP A 278 -1.34 -2.29 14.83
N GLU A 279 -2.30 -3.16 15.17
CA GLU A 279 -3.14 -3.01 16.37
C GLU A 279 -2.32 -3.06 17.66
N GLN A 280 -1.36 -3.98 17.75
CA GLN A 280 -0.54 -4.17 18.95
C GLN A 280 0.33 -2.96 19.27
N LEU A 281 0.94 -2.32 18.25
CA LEU A 281 1.77 -1.14 18.42
C LEU A 281 0.92 0.12 18.63
N GLY A 282 0.06 0.44 17.66
CA GLY A 282 -0.67 1.71 17.58
C GLY A 282 0.21 2.93 17.25
N GLY A 283 -0.31 3.88 16.46
CA GLY A 283 0.43 5.06 16.00
C GLY A 283 0.11 6.39 16.70
N GLU A 284 0.92 7.43 16.43
CA GLU A 284 0.63 8.80 16.88
C GLU A 284 -0.66 9.32 16.24
N GLY A 285 -1.64 9.73 17.05
CA GLY A 285 -2.93 10.22 16.56
C GLY A 285 -3.98 9.14 16.29
N GLU A 286 -3.63 7.86 16.45
CA GLU A 286 -4.61 6.78 16.38
C GLU A 286 -5.45 6.72 17.65
N LEU A 287 -6.76 6.57 17.48
CA LEU A 287 -7.72 6.44 18.58
C LEU A 287 -7.63 5.07 19.27
N VAL A 288 -6.94 4.12 18.65
CA VAL A 288 -6.84 2.70 19.05
C VAL A 288 -5.41 2.23 18.79
N GLY A 289 -4.92 1.30 19.61
CA GLY A 289 -3.53 0.89 19.61
C GLY A 289 -3.11 0.38 20.99
N GLY A 290 -2.75 -0.90 21.07
CA GLY A 290 -2.54 -1.59 22.34
C GLY A 290 -1.44 -0.98 23.21
N LEU A 291 -0.22 -0.92 22.66
CA LEU A 291 0.96 -0.45 23.35
C LEU A 291 0.95 1.06 23.54
N ALA A 292 0.68 1.85 22.50
CA ALA A 292 0.62 3.31 22.56
C ALA A 292 -0.37 3.80 23.65
N GLN A 293 -1.58 3.23 23.72
CA GLN A 293 -2.56 3.57 24.76
C GLN A 293 -2.06 3.19 26.17
N ALA A 294 -1.38 2.05 26.31
CA ALA A 294 -0.81 1.62 27.59
C ALA A 294 0.34 2.54 28.05
N ILE A 295 1.18 3.02 27.12
CA ILE A 295 2.23 4.02 27.36
C ILE A 295 1.61 5.33 27.83
N GLY A 296 0.60 5.85 27.13
CA GLY A 296 -0.10 7.08 27.51
C GLY A 296 -0.69 7.01 28.92
N GLY A 297 -1.40 5.92 29.24
CA GLY A 297 -1.94 5.69 30.58
C GLY A 297 -0.86 5.56 31.67
N MET A 298 0.31 5.00 31.34
CA MET A 298 1.44 4.98 32.26
C MET A 298 2.04 6.38 32.46
N SER A 299 2.17 7.18 31.39
CA SER A 299 2.69 8.54 31.42
C SER A 299 1.88 9.43 32.37
N GLU A 300 0.55 9.39 32.27
CA GLU A 300 -0.35 10.13 33.18
C GLU A 300 -0.14 9.74 34.66
N LEU A 301 0.02 8.45 34.95
CA LEU A 301 0.23 7.97 36.32
C LEU A 301 1.61 8.36 36.87
N ILE A 302 2.63 8.38 36.02
CA ILE A 302 3.96 8.87 36.36
C ILE A 302 3.90 10.38 36.65
N GLU A 303 3.19 11.16 35.83
CA GLU A 303 2.99 12.60 36.07
C GLU A 303 2.28 12.84 37.41
N GLN A 304 1.25 12.05 37.73
CA GLN A 304 0.58 12.11 39.03
C GLN A 304 1.55 11.79 40.19
N ALA A 305 2.40 10.77 40.04
CA ALA A 305 3.40 10.41 41.05
C ALA A 305 4.43 11.55 41.25
N LEU A 306 4.96 12.12 40.17
CA LEU A 306 5.93 13.22 40.20
C LEU A 306 5.31 14.54 40.68
N THR A 307 4.01 14.75 40.45
CA THR A 307 3.28 15.88 41.05
C THR A 307 3.19 15.75 42.57
N ALA A 308 3.03 14.52 43.08
CA ALA A 308 2.97 14.24 44.50
C ALA A 308 4.35 14.29 45.19
N ASP A 309 5.38 13.75 44.53
CA ASP A 309 6.78 13.82 44.96
C ASP A 309 7.72 14.00 43.75
N PRO A 310 8.11 15.26 43.43
CA PRO A 310 8.96 15.55 42.28
C PRO A 310 10.36 14.93 42.32
N GLU A 311 10.81 14.46 43.50
CA GLU A 311 12.14 13.88 43.70
C GLU A 311 12.09 12.35 43.82
N ASP A 312 10.94 11.71 43.55
CA ASP A 312 10.83 10.25 43.59
C ASP A 312 11.72 9.62 42.52
N VAL A 313 12.80 8.99 42.99
CA VAL A 313 13.84 8.39 42.15
C VAL A 313 13.31 7.24 41.30
N ASN A 314 12.26 6.54 41.71
CA ASN A 314 11.67 5.46 40.93
C ASN A 314 10.72 6.00 39.87
N ALA A 315 9.90 7.01 40.21
CA ALA A 315 9.01 7.66 39.24
C ALA A 315 9.82 8.37 38.14
N LEU A 316 10.90 9.08 38.47
CA LEU A 316 11.80 9.69 37.49
C LEU A 316 12.44 8.64 36.57
N LYS A 317 12.85 7.48 37.11
CA LYS A 317 13.38 6.38 36.28
C LYS A 317 12.32 5.75 35.40
N CYS A 318 11.10 5.62 35.89
CA CYS A 318 9.97 5.17 35.06
C CYS A 318 9.76 6.16 33.91
N GLN A 319 9.78 7.46 34.17
CA GLN A 319 9.65 8.48 33.14
C GLN A 319 10.75 8.36 32.07
N ASP A 320 12.03 8.32 32.48
CA ASP A 320 13.16 8.22 31.55
C ASP A 320 13.07 6.96 30.67
N ILE A 321 12.71 5.81 31.27
CA ILE A 321 12.60 4.55 30.51
C ILE A 321 11.33 4.56 29.65
N LEU A 322 10.26 5.22 30.06
CA LEU A 322 9.02 5.29 29.28
C LEU A 322 9.24 6.07 27.99
N TYR A 323 10.03 7.15 28.02
CA TYR A 323 10.43 7.84 26.79
C TYR A 323 11.25 6.95 25.86
N GLU A 324 12.21 6.17 26.38
CA GLU A 324 12.95 5.19 25.55
C GLU A 324 12.00 4.11 24.96
N ILE A 325 10.93 3.74 25.66
CA ILE A 325 9.92 2.78 25.19
C ILE A 325 9.06 3.39 24.09
N GLU A 326 8.65 4.64 24.26
CA GLU A 326 7.88 5.41 23.28
C GLU A 326 8.66 5.57 21.97
N ASP A 327 9.94 5.98 22.03
CA ASP A 327 10.81 6.05 20.86
C ASP A 327 10.89 4.70 20.12
N ALA A 328 11.17 3.61 20.84
CA ALA A 328 11.26 2.26 20.24
C ALA A 328 9.93 1.74 19.69
N GLN A 329 8.81 2.22 20.22
CA GLN A 329 7.49 1.88 19.73
C GLN A 329 7.18 2.61 18.43
N TYR A 330 7.60 3.87 18.30
CA TYR A 330 7.48 4.62 17.05
C TYR A 330 8.35 4.03 15.94
N ASP A 331 9.62 3.71 16.24
CA ASP A 331 10.52 3.06 15.28
C ASP A 331 9.90 1.75 14.75
N ALA A 332 9.39 0.89 15.66
CA ALA A 332 8.70 -0.33 15.27
C ALA A 332 7.43 -0.09 14.44
N PHE A 333 6.68 0.97 14.76
CA PHE A 333 5.44 1.31 14.03
C PHE A 333 5.74 1.79 12.60
N ASP A 334 6.80 2.57 12.42
CA ASP A 334 7.25 3.01 11.09
C ASP A 334 7.69 1.81 10.23
N HIS A 335 8.44 0.85 10.78
CA HIS A 335 8.79 -0.38 10.05
C HIS A 335 7.57 -1.25 9.71
N VAL A 336 6.57 -1.33 10.59
CA VAL A 336 5.31 -2.05 10.29
C VAL A 336 4.53 -1.36 9.17
N LYS A 337 4.51 -0.03 9.16
CA LYS A 337 3.90 0.76 8.07
C LYS A 337 4.60 0.52 6.74
N GLU A 338 5.93 0.52 6.74
CA GLU A 338 6.75 0.23 5.56
C GLU A 338 6.47 -1.18 5.03
N LEU A 339 6.51 -2.20 5.89
CA LEU A 339 6.15 -3.58 5.51
C LEU A 339 4.72 -3.68 4.98
N GLY A 340 3.78 -2.96 5.59
CA GLY A 340 2.41 -2.88 5.10
C GLY A 340 2.33 -2.37 3.67
N ALA A 341 3.11 -1.36 3.30
CA ALA A 341 3.17 -0.85 1.94
C ALA A 341 3.78 -1.87 0.95
N MET A 342 4.74 -2.68 1.40
CA MET A 342 5.42 -3.69 0.57
C MET A 342 4.60 -4.97 0.37
N LEU A 343 3.78 -5.35 1.35
CA LEU A 343 3.04 -6.63 1.36
C LEU A 343 1.63 -6.53 0.74
N GLN A 344 1.20 -5.35 0.31
CA GLN A 344 -0.15 -5.07 -0.19
C GLN A 344 -0.12 -4.59 -1.65
N GLU A 345 -1.29 -4.30 -2.20
CA GLU A 345 -1.43 -3.79 -3.56
C GLU A 345 -0.70 -2.45 -3.73
N PRO A 346 -0.02 -2.23 -4.87
CA PRO A 346 0.82 -1.06 -5.04
C PRO A 346 -0.01 0.23 -5.13
N ILE A 347 0.57 1.32 -4.64
CA ILE A 347 0.04 2.67 -4.86
C ILE A 347 0.37 3.09 -6.30
N VAL A 348 -0.65 3.21 -7.14
CA VAL A 348 -0.52 3.56 -8.57
C VAL A 348 -0.68 5.06 -8.84
N TRP A 349 -1.21 5.80 -7.88
CA TRP A 349 -1.30 7.27 -7.91
C TRP A 349 -1.37 7.81 -6.49
N GLU A 350 -0.76 8.98 -6.25
CA GLU A 350 -0.87 9.66 -4.97
C GLU A 350 -0.93 11.18 -5.12
N TYR A 351 -1.53 11.83 -4.13
CA TYR A 351 -1.57 13.28 -4.04
C TYR A 351 -1.55 13.75 -2.59
N SER A 352 -0.52 14.53 -2.24
CA SER A 352 -0.41 15.15 -0.92
C SER A 352 -1.40 16.30 -0.75
N CYS A 353 -2.18 16.27 0.33
CA CYS A 353 -3.23 17.24 0.63
C CYS A 353 -3.56 17.28 2.12
N MET A 354 -4.05 18.39 2.65
CA MET A 354 -4.22 18.56 4.09
C MET A 354 -5.50 17.91 4.61
N MET A 355 -5.32 16.85 5.41
CA MET A 355 -6.39 16.10 6.09
C MET A 355 -7.57 15.79 5.15
N PRO A 356 -7.34 15.01 4.08
CA PRO A 356 -8.36 14.77 3.08
C PRO A 356 -9.51 13.93 3.63
N MET A 357 -10.71 14.23 3.17
CA MET A 357 -11.93 13.45 3.38
C MET A 357 -12.44 12.87 2.05
N ASN A 358 -13.43 11.97 2.10
CA ASN A 358 -14.23 11.42 0.99
C ASN A 358 -13.89 11.98 -0.41
N PRO A 359 -12.88 11.40 -1.09
CA PRO A 359 -12.46 11.82 -2.42
C PRO A 359 -13.25 11.07 -3.49
N HIS A 360 -13.41 11.69 -4.67
CA HIS A 360 -14.15 11.10 -5.79
C HIS A 360 -13.40 11.25 -7.11
N ARG A 361 -13.07 10.15 -7.76
CA ARG A 361 -12.58 10.12 -9.15
C ARG A 361 -13.73 10.45 -10.09
N LEU A 362 -13.50 11.44 -10.94
CA LEU A 362 -14.44 11.93 -11.94
C LEU A 362 -14.24 11.20 -13.27
N ALA A 363 -15.29 11.19 -14.11
CA ALA A 363 -15.27 10.54 -15.42
C ALA A 363 -14.22 11.10 -16.41
N ASN A 364 -13.67 12.29 -16.15
CA ASN A 364 -12.58 12.88 -16.93
C ASN A 364 -11.18 12.45 -16.44
N GLY A 365 -11.11 11.62 -15.39
CA GLY A 365 -9.87 11.17 -14.76
C GLY A 365 -9.39 12.07 -13.61
N ASN A 366 -9.98 13.25 -13.39
CA ASN A 366 -9.59 14.11 -12.27
C ASN A 366 -10.12 13.58 -10.93
N THR A 367 -9.49 13.98 -9.82
CA THR A 367 -9.95 13.66 -8.46
C THR A 367 -10.53 14.90 -7.79
N LEU A 368 -11.76 14.81 -7.30
CA LEU A 368 -12.35 15.79 -6.39
C LEU A 368 -11.97 15.44 -4.95
N ILE A 369 -11.36 16.38 -4.23
CA ILE A 369 -10.82 16.16 -2.88
C ILE A 369 -11.32 17.25 -1.93
N ASN A 370 -11.76 16.82 -0.75
CA ASN A 370 -12.17 17.69 0.36
C ASN A 370 -11.01 17.86 1.34
N GLU A 371 -10.35 19.01 1.37
CA GLU A 371 -9.30 19.29 2.35
C GLU A 371 -9.89 19.96 3.59
N TRP A 372 -10.11 19.15 4.63
CA TRP A 372 -10.79 19.57 5.85
C TRP A 372 -10.12 20.79 6.48
N PHE A 373 -8.80 20.69 6.71
CA PHE A 373 -8.06 21.73 7.43
C PHE A 373 -7.72 22.94 6.55
N ALA A 374 -7.73 22.77 5.23
CA ALA A 374 -7.48 23.84 4.28
C ALA A 374 -8.74 24.67 3.95
N ASP A 375 -9.91 24.28 4.47
CA ASP A 375 -11.20 24.93 4.21
C ASP A 375 -11.50 25.05 2.70
N ARG A 376 -11.21 23.99 1.92
CA ARG A 376 -11.45 23.99 0.47
C ARG A 376 -11.78 22.62 -0.12
N VAL A 377 -12.48 22.67 -1.25
CA VAL A 377 -12.68 21.53 -2.16
C VAL A 377 -11.88 21.80 -3.43
N ILE A 378 -11.06 20.84 -3.85
CA ILE A 378 -10.22 20.96 -5.05
C ILE A 378 -10.53 19.85 -6.05
N GLU A 379 -10.39 20.14 -7.33
CA GLU A 379 -10.35 19.14 -8.40
C GLU A 379 -8.92 19.10 -8.94
N VAL A 380 -8.31 17.92 -8.93
CA VAL A 380 -6.90 17.69 -9.25
C VAL A 380 -6.82 16.79 -10.49
N SER A 381 -5.99 17.15 -11.47
CA SER A 381 -5.73 16.30 -12.63
C SER A 381 -4.89 15.06 -12.26
N PRO A 382 -4.84 14.03 -13.11
CA PRO A 382 -3.91 12.91 -12.93
C PRO A 382 -2.45 13.34 -12.72
N ASP A 383 -2.05 14.45 -13.35
CA ASP A 383 -0.70 15.04 -13.23
C ASP A 383 -0.48 15.86 -11.94
N GLY A 384 -1.46 15.93 -11.04
CA GLY A 384 -1.36 16.66 -9.77
C GLY A 384 -1.65 18.16 -9.87
N GLU A 385 -2.17 18.66 -11.00
CA GLU A 385 -2.54 20.07 -11.13
C GLU A 385 -3.94 20.35 -10.58
N ILE A 386 -4.09 21.37 -9.74
CA ILE A 386 -5.41 21.86 -9.31
C ILE A 386 -6.07 22.59 -10.48
N VAL A 387 -7.14 22.01 -11.04
CA VAL A 387 -7.89 22.54 -12.19
C VAL A 387 -9.18 23.26 -11.79
N TRP A 388 -9.68 23.03 -10.57
CA TRP A 388 -10.79 23.75 -9.97
C TRP A 388 -10.62 23.81 -8.44
N GLU A 389 -11.11 24.88 -7.80
CA GLU A 389 -11.01 25.07 -6.35
C GLU A 389 -12.21 25.88 -5.84
N TYR A 390 -12.74 25.52 -4.68
CA TYR A 390 -13.76 26.28 -3.97
C TYR A 390 -13.39 26.46 -2.50
N THR A 391 -13.30 27.72 -2.05
CA THR A 391 -12.76 28.10 -0.73
C THR A 391 -13.79 28.78 0.18
N GLU A 392 -15.06 28.89 -0.23
CA GLU A 392 -16.14 29.46 0.59
C GLU A 392 -16.85 28.38 1.43
N VAL A 393 -16.04 27.50 2.02
CA VAL A 393 -16.43 26.41 2.92
C VAL A 393 -15.56 26.45 4.17
N VAL A 394 -15.96 25.71 5.22
CA VAL A 394 -15.17 25.51 6.42
C VAL A 394 -15.30 24.04 6.79
N GLY A 395 -14.17 23.33 6.87
CA GLY A 395 -14.13 21.88 7.06
C GLY A 395 -15.06 21.11 6.10
N PRO A 396 -14.89 21.19 4.77
CA PRO A 396 -15.69 20.37 3.88
C PRO A 396 -15.41 18.89 4.14
N THR A 397 -16.49 18.11 4.17
CA THR A 397 -16.48 16.72 4.65
C THR A 397 -16.68 15.72 3.53
N ASP A 398 -17.45 16.12 2.52
CA ASP A 398 -17.88 15.32 1.41
C ASP A 398 -18.31 16.23 0.26
N SER A 399 -18.17 15.74 -0.97
CA SER A 399 -18.54 16.48 -2.16
C SER A 399 -18.79 15.58 -3.36
N GLU A 400 -19.78 15.92 -4.17
CA GLU A 400 -20.14 15.16 -5.36
C GLU A 400 -20.21 16.09 -6.59
N ARG A 401 -19.56 15.70 -7.69
CA ARG A 401 -19.77 16.36 -8.99
C ARG A 401 -21.03 15.80 -9.62
N LEU A 402 -22.04 16.65 -9.80
CA LEU A 402 -23.33 16.27 -10.35
C LEU A 402 -23.30 16.21 -11.89
N GLU A 403 -24.25 15.49 -12.49
CA GLU A 403 -24.40 15.37 -13.96
C GLU A 403 -24.55 16.73 -14.69
N ASN A 404 -25.08 17.74 -14.00
CA ASN A 404 -25.24 19.10 -14.54
C ASN A 404 -23.94 19.92 -14.50
N GLY A 405 -22.84 19.37 -13.96
CA GLY A 405 -21.54 20.01 -13.78
C GLY A 405 -21.37 20.77 -12.46
N ASN A 406 -22.44 20.96 -11.67
CA ASN A 406 -22.35 21.58 -10.36
C ASN A 406 -21.65 20.66 -9.35
N THR A 407 -21.11 21.23 -8.28
CA THR A 407 -20.58 20.50 -7.13
C THR A 407 -21.56 20.60 -5.97
N LEU A 408 -22.03 19.47 -5.46
CA LEU A 408 -22.70 19.37 -4.17
C LEU A 408 -21.63 19.25 -3.07
N ILE A 409 -21.72 20.04 -2.00
CA ILE A 409 -20.67 20.12 -0.97
C ILE A 409 -21.34 20.11 0.41
N ALA A 410 -20.89 19.20 1.27
CA ALA A 410 -21.18 19.19 2.69
C ALA A 410 -20.20 20.12 3.43
N ASN A 411 -20.72 21.22 3.98
CA ASN A 411 -19.93 22.32 4.53
C ASN A 411 -20.15 22.39 6.05
N TYR A 412 -19.46 21.49 6.76
CA TYR A 412 -19.65 21.25 8.20
C TYR A 412 -19.56 22.51 9.05
N GLY A 413 -18.48 23.29 8.91
CA GLY A 413 -18.25 24.45 9.77
C GLY A 413 -19.31 25.55 9.61
N ASN A 414 -19.95 25.62 8.44
CA ASN A 414 -21.08 26.54 8.17
C ASN A 414 -22.46 25.87 8.35
N LYS A 415 -22.51 24.61 8.76
CA LYS A 415 -23.75 23.87 9.08
C LYS A 415 -24.75 23.86 7.92
N ARG A 416 -24.25 23.58 6.72
CA ARG A 416 -25.05 23.60 5.50
C ARG A 416 -24.54 22.61 4.46
N VAL A 417 -25.44 22.23 3.56
CA VAL A 417 -25.12 21.59 2.29
C VAL A 417 -25.40 22.60 1.18
N ILE A 418 -24.47 22.75 0.23
CA ILE A 418 -24.60 23.70 -0.87
C ILE A 418 -24.40 23.01 -2.22
N GLU A 419 -25.11 23.47 -3.25
CA GLU A 419 -24.83 23.13 -4.65
C GLU A 419 -24.25 24.37 -5.32
N VAL A 420 -23.07 24.21 -5.93
CA VAL A 420 -22.25 25.29 -6.47
C VAL A 420 -22.00 25.06 -7.96
N THR A 421 -22.16 26.10 -8.77
CA THR A 421 -21.87 26.02 -10.21
C THR A 421 -20.36 25.96 -10.49
N PRO A 422 -19.92 25.58 -11.70
CA PRO A 422 -18.51 25.71 -12.10
C PRO A 422 -17.94 27.13 -11.92
N ASP A 423 -18.79 28.15 -12.09
CA ASP A 423 -18.48 29.57 -11.87
C ASP A 423 -18.50 29.99 -10.38
N LYS A 424 -18.63 29.02 -9.46
CA LYS A 424 -18.61 29.17 -8.00
C LYS A 424 -19.81 29.90 -7.41
N GLU A 425 -20.96 29.88 -8.09
CA GLU A 425 -22.20 30.45 -7.57
C GLU A 425 -23.02 29.40 -6.82
N ILE A 426 -23.48 29.71 -5.61
CA ILE A 426 -24.41 28.84 -4.86
C ILE A 426 -25.81 28.93 -5.49
N VAL A 427 -26.32 27.80 -6.00
CA VAL A 427 -27.64 27.70 -6.64
C VAL A 427 -28.66 26.94 -5.80
N TRP A 428 -28.20 26.17 -4.82
CA TRP A 428 -29.04 25.51 -3.82
C TRP A 428 -28.31 25.47 -2.47
N GLU A 429 -29.06 25.56 -1.38
CA GLU A 429 -28.51 25.52 0.00
C GLU A 429 -29.54 24.88 0.93
N TYR A 430 -29.10 24.02 1.83
CA TYR A 430 -29.92 23.45 2.90
C TYR A 430 -29.17 23.50 4.23
N SER A 431 -29.82 24.03 5.26
CA SER A 431 -29.27 24.17 6.62
C SER A 431 -30.23 23.60 7.69
N GLY A 432 -31.23 22.83 7.27
CA GLY A 432 -32.34 22.36 8.11
C GLY A 432 -33.71 22.94 7.70
N ASP A 433 -34.77 22.37 8.25
CA ASP A 433 -36.17 22.75 7.99
C ASP A 433 -36.77 23.72 9.04
N GLY A 434 -35.93 24.14 10.00
CA GLY A 434 -36.30 24.98 11.13
C GLY A 434 -36.85 24.22 12.35
N SER A 435 -37.08 22.91 12.24
CA SER A 435 -37.33 22.02 13.40
C SER A 435 -36.03 21.43 13.94
N GLN A 436 -35.08 21.15 13.05
CA GLN A 436 -33.71 20.78 13.34
C GLN A 436 -32.80 21.52 12.36
N GLU A 437 -31.85 22.31 12.88
CA GLU A 437 -30.74 22.83 12.08
C GLU A 437 -29.68 21.74 11.96
N LEU A 438 -28.91 21.74 10.86
CA LEU A 438 -27.74 20.89 10.78
C LEU A 438 -26.73 21.31 11.85
N ILE A 439 -26.13 20.36 12.56
CA ILE A 439 -25.26 20.68 13.71
C ILE A 439 -23.94 19.92 13.74
N GLY A 440 -23.92 18.67 13.29
CA GLY A 440 -22.77 17.78 13.32
C GLY A 440 -22.05 17.68 11.99
N PHE A 441 -21.10 16.75 11.92
CA PHE A 441 -20.42 16.34 10.69
C PHE A 441 -21.46 15.92 9.66
N VAL A 442 -21.29 16.34 8.40
CA VAL A 442 -22.30 16.15 7.36
C VAL A 442 -21.77 15.25 6.25
N GLU A 443 -22.55 14.30 5.76
CA GLU A 443 -22.28 13.62 4.48
C GLU A 443 -23.41 13.86 3.50
N VAL A 444 -23.14 13.73 2.21
CA VAL A 444 -24.12 14.09 1.18
C VAL A 444 -24.07 13.19 -0.03
N GLN A 445 -25.25 12.81 -0.54
CA GLN A 445 -25.39 12.08 -1.80
C GLN A 445 -26.58 12.63 -2.59
N ARG A 446 -26.39 12.95 -3.87
CA ARG A 446 -27.50 13.23 -4.79
C ARG A 446 -28.07 11.90 -5.29
N LEU A 447 -29.37 11.71 -5.07
CA LEU A 447 -30.06 10.50 -5.49
C LEU A 447 -30.55 10.62 -6.94
N ALA A 448 -30.73 9.48 -7.61
CA ALA A 448 -31.21 9.41 -8.99
C ALA A 448 -32.60 10.04 -9.21
N ASN A 449 -33.41 10.17 -8.16
CA ASN A 449 -34.72 10.85 -8.20
C ASN A 449 -34.61 12.39 -8.07
N GLY A 450 -33.39 12.93 -7.91
CA GLY A 450 -33.11 14.34 -7.71
C GLY A 450 -33.12 14.80 -6.24
N ASN A 451 -33.53 13.95 -5.29
CA ASN A 451 -33.45 14.26 -3.86
C ASN A 451 -32.00 14.21 -3.37
N THR A 452 -31.74 14.80 -2.20
CA THR A 452 -30.45 14.75 -1.52
C THR A 452 -30.58 13.89 -0.27
N LEU A 453 -29.75 12.85 -0.12
CA LEU A 453 -29.52 12.21 1.16
C LEU A 453 -28.50 13.04 1.95
N ILE A 454 -28.81 13.37 3.20
CA ILE A 454 -27.94 14.14 4.09
C ILE A 454 -27.83 13.39 5.40
N VAL A 455 -26.59 13.17 5.84
CA VAL A 455 -26.30 12.61 7.17
C VAL A 455 -25.89 13.77 8.07
N ASP A 456 -26.49 13.91 9.25
CA ASP A 456 -26.09 14.82 10.31
C ASP A 456 -25.77 14.00 11.56
N GLN A 457 -24.50 13.97 11.95
CA GLN A 457 -24.05 13.18 13.11
C GLN A 457 -24.49 13.74 14.47
N GLY A 458 -25.03 14.96 14.51
CA GLY A 458 -25.34 15.63 15.77
C GLY A 458 -24.09 16.07 16.55
N ASP A 459 -24.28 16.49 17.80
CA ASP A 459 -23.23 16.83 18.76
C ASP A 459 -23.24 15.83 19.93
N TYR A 460 -22.29 14.88 19.95
CA TYR A 460 -22.16 13.88 21.01
C TYR A 460 -21.85 14.47 22.40
N ARG A 461 -21.47 15.76 22.46
CA ARG A 461 -21.22 16.47 23.72
C ARG A 461 -22.50 17.05 24.31
N ASP A 462 -23.59 17.10 23.55
CA ASP A 462 -24.90 17.53 23.99
C ASP A 462 -25.82 16.31 24.16
N PRO A 463 -26.24 15.98 25.40
CA PRO A 463 -27.10 14.83 25.65
C PRO A 463 -28.50 14.96 25.05
N ASP A 464 -28.93 16.17 24.68
CA ASP A 464 -30.22 16.41 24.02
C ASP A 464 -30.09 16.39 22.47
N SER A 465 -28.86 16.26 21.94
CA SER A 465 -28.59 16.19 20.51
C SER A 465 -29.15 14.91 19.87
N ARG A 466 -29.48 15.05 18.59
CA ARG A 466 -29.95 13.95 17.74
C ARG A 466 -29.05 13.84 16.51
N ALA A 467 -28.73 12.61 16.14
CA ALA A 467 -28.14 12.28 14.85
C ALA A 467 -29.26 11.80 13.91
N CYS A 468 -29.21 12.19 12.64
CA CYS A 468 -30.19 11.81 11.64
C CYS A 468 -29.62 11.65 10.24
N ILE A 469 -30.27 10.81 9.45
CA ILE A 469 -30.10 10.66 8.02
C ILE A 469 -31.44 11.04 7.41
N ILE A 470 -31.45 12.05 6.54
CA ILE A 470 -32.66 12.58 5.93
C ILE A 470 -32.57 12.55 4.41
N GLU A 471 -33.67 12.24 3.74
CA GLU A 471 -33.83 12.44 2.30
C GLU A 471 -34.65 13.70 2.07
N VAL A 472 -34.07 14.66 1.35
CA VAL A 472 -34.61 16.01 1.15
C VAL A 472 -34.89 16.25 -0.32
N THR A 473 -36.08 16.72 -0.66
CA THR A 473 -36.43 17.08 -2.04
C THR A 473 -35.71 18.36 -2.50
N PRO A 474 -35.65 18.67 -3.80
CA PRO A 474 -35.14 19.95 -4.29
C PRO A 474 -35.85 21.18 -3.67
N ASP A 475 -37.13 21.03 -3.33
CA ASP A 475 -37.95 22.04 -2.65
C ASP A 475 -37.71 22.09 -1.13
N LYS A 476 -36.73 21.32 -0.62
CA LYS A 476 -36.28 21.26 0.78
C LYS A 476 -37.27 20.62 1.74
N GLU A 477 -38.10 19.71 1.23
CA GLU A 477 -39.01 18.91 2.06
C GLU A 477 -38.35 17.58 2.45
N ILE A 478 -38.38 17.21 3.73
CA ILE A 478 -37.92 15.90 4.20
C ILE A 478 -38.98 14.84 3.86
N VAL A 479 -38.61 13.84 3.07
CA VAL A 479 -39.50 12.74 2.64
C VAL A 479 -39.17 11.39 3.26
N TRP A 480 -37.98 11.26 3.84
CA TRP A 480 -37.56 10.11 4.63
C TRP A 480 -36.58 10.56 5.72
N GLU A 481 -36.61 9.89 6.88
CA GLU A 481 -35.73 10.18 8.02
C GLU A 481 -35.42 8.88 8.78
N TYR A 482 -34.18 8.70 9.19
CA TYR A 482 -33.72 7.67 10.12
C TYR A 482 -32.81 8.32 11.16
N GLY A 483 -32.98 8.06 12.45
CA GLY A 483 -32.14 8.72 13.45
C GLY A 483 -32.59 8.50 14.89
N GLY A 484 -31.79 8.99 15.81
CA GLY A 484 -31.91 8.75 17.24
C GLY A 484 -31.19 9.80 18.09
N PRO A 485 -31.24 9.68 19.43
CA PRO A 485 -30.32 10.42 20.30
C PRO A 485 -28.87 10.17 19.87
N THR A 486 -28.02 11.19 19.82
CA THR A 486 -26.64 11.06 19.30
C THR A 486 -25.82 10.00 20.05
N MET A 487 -26.01 9.85 21.36
CA MET A 487 -25.30 8.82 22.15
C MET A 487 -25.78 7.38 21.89
N GLU A 488 -26.91 7.19 21.21
CA GLU A 488 -27.47 5.88 20.84
C GLU A 488 -27.35 5.59 19.33
N PHE A 489 -26.93 6.58 18.54
CA PHE A 489 -26.70 6.51 17.09
C PHE A 489 -25.53 7.43 16.76
N LEU A 490 -24.33 6.94 17.03
CA LEU A 490 -23.12 7.75 17.13
C LEU A 490 -22.37 7.76 15.80
N PHE A 491 -21.89 8.94 15.40
CA PHE A 491 -21.10 9.19 14.19
C PHE A 491 -21.60 8.45 12.93
N PRO A 492 -22.91 8.46 12.63
CA PRO A 492 -23.40 7.71 11.49
C PRO A 492 -22.79 8.20 10.17
N CYS A 493 -22.52 7.27 9.26
CA CYS A 493 -22.31 7.50 7.85
C CYS A 493 -23.31 6.66 7.06
N ALA A 494 -23.68 7.09 5.85
CA ALA A 494 -24.70 6.37 5.09
C ALA A 494 -24.65 6.59 3.58
N GLU A 495 -25.06 5.55 2.85
CA GLU A 495 -25.22 5.56 1.40
C GLU A 495 -26.59 4.99 1.01
N ARG A 496 -27.28 5.63 0.07
CA ARG A 496 -28.45 5.04 -0.59
C ARG A 496 -27.97 4.10 -1.69
N LEU A 497 -28.32 2.82 -1.56
CA LEU A 497 -28.02 1.79 -2.54
C LEU A 497 -28.98 1.84 -3.74
N ALA A 498 -28.56 1.26 -4.87
CA ALA A 498 -29.36 1.20 -6.10
C ALA A 498 -30.69 0.43 -5.93
N ASN A 499 -30.78 -0.49 -4.95
CA ASN A 499 -32.00 -1.22 -4.62
C ASN A 499 -33.01 -0.39 -3.80
N GLY A 500 -32.64 0.82 -3.37
CA GLY A 500 -33.45 1.74 -2.56
C GLY A 500 -33.22 1.64 -1.04
N ASN A 501 -32.51 0.62 -0.57
CA ASN A 501 -32.11 0.49 0.83
C ASN A 501 -31.01 1.51 1.16
N THR A 502 -30.80 1.76 2.46
CA THR A 502 -29.71 2.58 2.98
C THR A 502 -28.70 1.69 3.67
N LEU A 503 -27.44 1.74 3.26
CA LEU A 503 -26.33 1.22 4.05
C LEU A 503 -25.96 2.27 5.10
N ILE A 504 -25.85 1.87 6.36
CA ILE A 504 -25.66 2.76 7.51
C ILE A 504 -24.58 2.18 8.41
N ALA A 505 -23.55 2.94 8.74
CA ALA A 505 -22.69 2.63 9.90
C ALA A 505 -23.17 3.38 11.15
N ASP A 506 -22.97 2.76 12.30
CA ASP A 506 -23.37 3.24 13.62
C ASP A 506 -22.32 2.85 14.67
N ASP A 507 -21.63 3.86 15.20
CA ASP A 507 -20.50 3.70 16.11
C ASP A 507 -20.89 3.76 17.59
N ALA A 508 -22.17 3.57 17.94
CA ALA A 508 -22.64 3.68 19.33
C ALA A 508 -21.88 2.78 20.32
N GLY A 509 -21.24 1.69 19.85
CA GLY A 509 -20.40 0.80 20.65
C GLY A 509 -19.03 1.37 21.04
N MET A 510 -18.51 2.34 20.28
CA MET A 510 -17.12 2.83 20.33
C MET A 510 -16.66 3.22 21.74
N PHE A 511 -17.38 4.13 22.42
CA PHE A 511 -16.96 4.62 23.75
C PHE A 511 -17.12 3.60 24.88
N GLU A 512 -17.91 2.55 24.66
CA GLU A 512 -18.14 1.50 25.66
C GLU A 512 -17.28 0.25 25.42
N GLY A 513 -16.42 0.26 24.39
CA GLY A 513 -15.63 -0.91 23.97
C GLY A 513 -16.52 -2.07 23.53
N LYS A 514 -17.63 -1.74 22.85
CA LYS A 514 -18.57 -2.70 22.27
C LYS A 514 -18.50 -2.60 20.75
N ASP A 515 -18.99 -3.65 20.10
CA ASP A 515 -19.05 -3.73 18.65
C ASP A 515 -19.78 -2.52 18.05
N VAL A 516 -19.22 -1.98 16.96
CA VAL A 516 -19.89 -1.03 16.06
C VAL A 516 -20.50 -1.78 14.89
N HIS A 517 -21.51 -1.19 14.25
CA HIS A 517 -22.34 -1.95 13.31
C HIS A 517 -22.51 -1.24 11.98
N VAL A 518 -22.34 -1.99 10.89
CA VAL A 518 -22.79 -1.61 9.55
C VAL A 518 -24.06 -2.39 9.22
N LYS A 519 -25.11 -1.70 8.78
CA LYS A 519 -26.47 -2.25 8.59
C LYS A 519 -27.02 -1.83 7.23
N GLU A 520 -27.64 -2.76 6.50
CA GLU A 520 -28.49 -2.42 5.37
C GLU A 520 -29.95 -2.31 5.83
N VAL A 521 -30.57 -1.16 5.57
CA VAL A 521 -31.89 -0.78 6.09
C VAL A 521 -32.85 -0.48 4.93
N THR A 522 -34.02 -1.10 4.94
CA THR A 522 -35.05 -0.87 3.91
C THR A 522 -35.69 0.52 4.04
N PRO A 523 -36.42 1.02 3.01
CA PRO A 523 -37.20 2.25 3.13
C PRO A 523 -38.21 2.25 4.30
N ASP A 524 -38.75 1.07 4.63
CA ASP A 524 -39.65 0.85 5.78
C ASP A 524 -38.92 0.69 7.12
N LYS A 525 -37.58 0.88 7.13
CA LYS A 525 -36.67 0.87 8.29
C LYS A 525 -36.44 -0.51 8.91
N GLU A 526 -36.55 -1.57 8.12
CA GLU A 526 -36.20 -2.93 8.54
C GLU A 526 -34.73 -3.20 8.22
N ILE A 527 -33.98 -3.77 9.17
CA ILE A 527 -32.59 -4.21 8.96
C ILE A 527 -32.64 -5.55 8.21
N VAL A 528 -32.01 -5.62 7.05
CA VAL A 528 -31.96 -6.82 6.18
C VAL A 528 -30.58 -7.47 6.12
N TRP A 529 -29.53 -6.72 6.48
CA TRP A 529 -28.16 -7.21 6.61
C TRP A 529 -27.43 -6.43 7.71
N GLU A 530 -26.46 -7.05 8.37
CA GLU A 530 -25.69 -6.46 9.47
C GLU A 530 -24.30 -7.11 9.63
N TYR A 531 -23.26 -6.31 9.82
CA TYR A 531 -21.88 -6.72 10.08
C TYR A 531 -21.26 -5.90 11.22
N SER A 532 -20.43 -6.54 12.05
CA SER A 532 -19.84 -5.92 13.24
C SER A 532 -18.49 -6.54 13.67
N GLU A 533 -17.98 -7.53 12.94
CA GLU A 533 -16.81 -8.29 13.37
C GLU A 533 -15.53 -7.48 13.16
N GLY A 534 -14.72 -7.32 14.20
CA GLY A 534 -13.40 -6.67 14.11
C GLY A 534 -13.45 -5.18 13.72
N LEU A 535 -14.54 -4.48 14.08
CA LEU A 535 -14.71 -3.04 13.83
C LEU A 535 -14.67 -2.25 15.14
N THR A 536 -13.90 -1.18 15.17
CA THR A 536 -13.85 -0.24 16.31
C THR A 536 -14.55 1.09 16.01
N CYS A 537 -14.41 1.60 14.79
CA CYS A 537 -15.08 2.82 14.30
C CYS A 537 -15.13 2.78 12.77
N VAL A 538 -16.23 3.21 12.18
CA VAL A 538 -16.45 3.09 10.74
C VAL A 538 -16.70 4.45 10.09
N TYR A 539 -15.84 4.82 9.14
CA TYR A 539 -16.04 6.03 8.35
C TYR A 539 -15.21 6.03 7.05
N PRO A 540 -15.80 6.04 5.84
CA PRO A 540 -17.22 5.83 5.49
C PRO A 540 -17.54 4.35 5.15
N VAL A 541 -18.74 4.10 4.62
CA VAL A 541 -19.18 2.82 4.02
C VAL A 541 -19.62 3.00 2.57
N LEU A 542 -19.43 1.98 1.72
CA LEU A 542 -19.79 2.01 0.30
C LEU A 542 -20.34 0.64 -0.14
N GLY A 543 -21.47 0.63 -0.84
CA GLY A 543 -22.00 -0.55 -1.52
C GLY A 543 -21.37 -0.76 -2.89
N LEU A 544 -20.93 -1.98 -3.19
CA LEU A 544 -20.32 -2.34 -4.47
C LEU A 544 -21.33 -2.94 -5.44
N ALA A 545 -21.02 -2.89 -6.73
CA ALA A 545 -21.92 -3.31 -7.81
C ALA A 545 -22.22 -4.81 -7.83
N ASP A 546 -21.32 -5.62 -7.27
CA ASP A 546 -21.46 -7.07 -7.08
C ASP A 546 -22.30 -7.43 -5.84
N GLY A 547 -22.65 -6.44 -5.02
CA GLY A 547 -23.39 -6.61 -3.78
C GLY A 547 -22.51 -6.69 -2.53
N ASN A 548 -21.19 -6.62 -2.65
CA ASN A 548 -20.30 -6.53 -1.50
C ASN A 548 -20.37 -5.14 -0.85
N THR A 549 -19.84 -5.04 0.36
CA THR A 549 -19.75 -3.79 1.11
C THR A 549 -18.30 -3.47 1.39
N LEU A 550 -17.84 -2.31 0.93
CA LEU A 550 -16.56 -1.74 1.31
C LEU A 550 -16.75 -0.94 2.60
N ILE A 551 -15.91 -1.19 3.60
CA ILE A 551 -15.99 -0.60 4.94
C ILE A 551 -14.62 -0.01 5.28
N SER A 552 -14.58 1.29 5.56
CA SER A 552 -13.40 1.92 6.16
C SER A 552 -13.48 1.75 7.66
N ALA A 553 -12.73 0.78 8.19
CA ALA A 553 -12.54 0.58 9.62
C ALA A 553 -11.51 1.60 10.11
N GLN A 554 -11.94 2.86 10.16
CA GLN A 554 -11.10 4.06 10.30
C GLN A 554 -10.13 3.96 11.48
N CYS A 555 -10.65 3.55 12.63
CA CYS A 555 -9.88 3.43 13.86
C CYS A 555 -8.92 2.24 13.86
N ASP A 556 -9.17 1.27 12.99
CA ASP A 556 -8.39 0.05 12.83
C ASP A 556 -7.35 0.20 11.70
N GLY A 557 -7.22 1.40 11.12
CA GLY A 557 -6.20 1.72 10.12
C GLY A 557 -6.32 0.91 8.82
N ARG A 558 -7.54 0.47 8.47
CA ARG A 558 -7.78 -0.41 7.32
C ARG A 558 -9.13 -0.20 6.64
N ILE A 559 -9.19 -0.65 5.39
CA ILE A 559 -10.39 -0.80 4.59
C ILE A 559 -10.58 -2.30 4.34
N ILE A 560 -11.82 -2.77 4.43
CA ILE A 560 -12.17 -4.17 4.17
C ILE A 560 -13.33 -4.25 3.18
N GLU A 561 -13.31 -5.25 2.32
CA GLU A 561 -14.44 -5.63 1.48
C GLU A 561 -15.10 -6.88 2.03
N VAL A 562 -16.40 -6.77 2.32
CA VAL A 562 -17.17 -7.80 2.99
C VAL A 562 -18.31 -8.28 2.11
N THR A 563 -18.43 -9.59 1.96
CA THR A 563 -19.51 -10.22 1.19
C THR A 563 -20.84 -10.18 1.94
N GLN A 564 -21.94 -10.47 1.23
CA GLN A 564 -23.25 -10.65 1.86
C GLN A 564 -23.28 -11.80 2.89
N ASP A 565 -22.41 -12.80 2.72
CA ASP A 565 -22.22 -13.90 3.67
C ASP A 565 -21.27 -13.55 4.84
N LYS A 566 -20.81 -12.29 4.91
CA LYS A 566 -19.97 -11.70 5.97
C LYS A 566 -18.51 -12.16 5.98
N GLU A 567 -18.02 -12.60 4.83
CA GLU A 567 -16.62 -12.95 4.65
C GLU A 567 -15.83 -11.73 4.16
N ILE A 568 -14.66 -11.48 4.74
CA ILE A 568 -13.71 -10.49 4.22
C ILE A 568 -13.03 -11.12 3.01
N VAL A 569 -13.20 -10.52 1.83
CA VAL A 569 -12.61 -10.99 0.56
C VAL A 569 -11.48 -10.11 0.06
N TRP A 570 -11.35 -8.91 0.62
CA TRP A 570 -10.25 -8.00 0.36
C TRP A 570 -10.02 -7.10 1.57
N MET A 571 -8.79 -6.64 1.75
CA MET A 571 -8.43 -5.67 2.77
C MET A 571 -7.31 -4.78 2.24
N TYR A 572 -7.17 -3.57 2.76
CA TYR A 572 -5.98 -2.75 2.63
C TYR A 572 -5.80 -1.95 3.91
N GLY A 573 -4.66 -2.04 4.58
CA GLY A 573 -4.45 -1.40 5.88
C GLY A 573 -3.04 -0.95 6.12
N ALA A 574 -2.65 -0.89 7.40
CA ALA A 574 -1.43 -0.21 7.85
C ALA A 574 -1.36 1.25 7.36
N ILE A 575 -2.51 1.94 7.40
CA ILE A 575 -2.66 3.33 6.95
C ILE A 575 -3.26 4.20 8.04
N GLY A 576 -2.75 5.43 8.17
CA GLY A 576 -3.16 6.37 9.20
C GLY A 576 -4.56 6.95 8.99
N THR A 577 -5.58 6.35 9.62
CA THR A 577 -6.96 6.88 9.66
C THR A 577 -7.57 7.05 8.25
N PRO A 578 -8.01 5.98 7.58
CA PRO A 578 -8.74 6.10 6.32
C PRO A 578 -10.06 6.85 6.56
N ALA A 579 -10.27 7.92 5.82
CA ALA A 579 -11.39 8.86 6.00
C ALA A 579 -12.19 9.12 4.71
N GLY A 580 -12.00 8.25 3.73
CA GLY A 580 -12.72 8.29 2.47
C GLY A 580 -12.24 7.19 1.55
N MET A 581 -13.16 6.61 0.78
CA MET A 581 -12.83 5.54 -0.14
C MET A 581 -13.78 5.49 -1.33
N GLN A 582 -13.28 5.02 -2.47
CA GLN A 582 -14.07 4.75 -3.67
C GLN A 582 -13.47 3.59 -4.45
N ARG A 583 -14.28 2.57 -4.76
CA ARG A 583 -13.91 1.56 -5.76
C ARG A 583 -14.11 2.12 -7.16
N LEU A 584 -13.07 2.08 -7.98
CA LEU A 584 -13.04 2.62 -9.35
C LEU A 584 -13.49 1.56 -10.37
N GLU A 585 -13.89 2.00 -11.56
CA GLU A 585 -14.38 1.10 -12.64
C GLU A 585 -13.30 0.12 -13.14
N ASN A 586 -12.01 0.46 -13.00
CA ASN A 586 -10.88 -0.41 -13.34
C ASN A 586 -10.52 -1.41 -12.23
N GLY A 587 -11.24 -1.42 -11.10
CA GLY A 587 -10.98 -2.29 -9.95
C GLY A 587 -10.09 -1.67 -8.87
N ASN A 588 -9.37 -0.58 -9.17
CA ASN A 588 -8.55 0.13 -8.19
C ASN A 588 -9.38 0.74 -7.06
N THR A 589 -8.75 1.05 -5.93
CA THR A 589 -9.40 1.74 -4.81
C THR A 589 -8.74 3.08 -4.54
N LEU A 590 -9.51 4.15 -4.60
CA LEU A 590 -9.10 5.48 -4.15
C LEU A 590 -9.33 5.58 -2.64
N ILE A 591 -8.36 6.09 -1.89
CA ILE A 591 -8.38 6.16 -0.42
C ILE A 591 -7.88 7.53 0.03
N ALA A 592 -8.66 8.24 0.84
CA ALA A 592 -8.19 9.40 1.59
C ALA A 592 -7.65 8.95 2.95
N ILE A 593 -6.40 9.31 3.25
CA ILE A 593 -5.72 8.94 4.48
C ILE A 593 -5.52 10.22 5.31
N PHE A 594 -6.42 10.43 6.26
CA PHE A 594 -6.52 11.67 7.03
C PHE A 594 -5.28 11.93 7.88
N GLY A 595 -4.76 10.89 8.56
CA GLY A 595 -3.58 10.98 9.40
C GLY A 595 -2.28 11.24 8.61
N GLU A 596 -2.27 10.94 7.32
CA GLU A 596 -1.08 11.02 6.48
C GLU A 596 -1.07 12.18 5.49
N ASN A 597 -2.13 13.00 5.48
CA ASN A 597 -2.25 14.15 4.58
C ASN A 597 -2.04 13.77 3.10
N ARG A 598 -2.69 12.68 2.65
CA ARG A 598 -2.65 12.24 1.26
C ARG A 598 -3.89 11.48 0.83
N VAL A 599 -4.15 11.51 -0.48
CA VAL A 599 -5.05 10.59 -1.16
C VAL A 599 -4.19 9.65 -2.00
N ILE A 600 -4.47 8.36 -1.95
CA ILE A 600 -3.79 7.33 -2.74
C ILE A 600 -4.81 6.58 -3.60
N GLU A 601 -4.37 6.08 -4.74
CA GLU A 601 -5.06 5.06 -5.53
C GLU A 601 -4.23 3.79 -5.45
N VAL A 602 -4.80 2.70 -4.95
CA VAL A 602 -4.17 1.39 -4.88
C VAL A 602 -4.66 0.51 -6.02
N GLY A 603 -3.78 -0.36 -6.51
CA GLY A 603 -4.10 -1.33 -7.56
C GLY A 603 -5.30 -2.21 -7.20
N ALA A 604 -5.91 -2.80 -8.23
CA ALA A 604 -6.92 -3.82 -8.03
C ALA A 604 -6.29 -5.08 -7.39
N PRO A 605 -7.03 -5.81 -6.54
CA PRO A 605 -6.60 -7.09 -5.99
C PRO A 605 -6.49 -8.22 -6.99
#